data_AF-A0AAV8GY45-F1
#
_entry.id   AF-A0AAV8GY45-F1
#
_cell.length_a   1.000
_cell.length_b   1.000
_cell.length_c   1.000
_cell.angle_alpha   90.00
_cell.angle_beta   90.00
_cell.angle_gamma   90.00
#
_symmetry.space_group_name_H-M   'P 1'
#
loop_
_entity.id
_entity.type
_entity.pdbx_description
1 polymer ?
#
loop_
_entity_poly.entity_id
_entity_poly.type
_entity_poly.pdbx_seq_one_letter_code
_entity_poly.pdbx_strand_id
1 'polypeptide(L)'
;MRRGLVVVDVLLKGERSLLMLHSTCCSAISSPAIANRTSSCAKTSMATTVQAHKKALRSDIRKALKALSPQQRAHEDFAIQSTILGSSWFKSSQRLCAYISCPALREVDTSTILSQLLTNSDSEHQVQTQKELYVPRVEDKNSNMRMLKITTMDDLVANSMNILEPSPLDGSGNQREDVMSATNPVDLFLLPGVCFDKEGRRLGRGGGYAILFSLLFCQFQKL
;
A
#
# COMPACT_ATOMS: atom_id res chain seq x y z
N MET A 1 -22.69 8.63 6.00
CA MET A 1 -21.40 8.10 5.53
C MET A 1 -20.99 6.93 6.41
N ARG A 2 -20.91 5.71 5.87
CA ARG A 2 -20.33 4.55 6.56
C ARG A 2 -18.81 4.63 6.35
N ARG A 3 -18.04 4.79 7.42
CA ARG A 3 -16.56 4.84 7.39
C ARG A 3 -16.05 3.43 7.68
N GLY A 4 -15.74 2.67 6.63
CA GLY A 4 -14.96 1.44 6.77
C GLY A 4 -13.51 1.82 7.07
N LEU A 5 -12.94 1.22 8.10
CA LEU A 5 -11.53 1.35 8.44
C LEU A 5 -10.87 0.02 8.09
N VAL A 6 -9.64 0.10 7.60
CA VAL A 6 -8.81 -1.00 7.09
C VAL A 6 -9.02 -1.25 5.59
N VAL A 7 -8.17 -0.63 4.77
CA VAL A 7 -8.16 -0.79 3.31
C VAL A 7 -6.71 -0.91 2.86
N VAL A 8 -6.35 -2.03 2.26
CA VAL A 8 -5.22 -2.13 1.34
C VAL A 8 -5.76 -1.71 -0.02
N ASP A 9 -5.08 -0.79 -0.70
CA ASP A 9 -5.46 -0.44 -2.07
C ASP A 9 -4.72 -1.37 -3.03
N VAL A 10 -5.52 -2.08 -3.82
CA VAL A 10 -5.10 -3.07 -4.79
C VAL A 10 -5.24 -2.41 -6.15
N LEU A 11 -4.13 -2.29 -6.89
CA LEU A 11 -4.16 -1.71 -8.23
C LEU A 11 -3.68 -2.73 -9.26
N LEU A 12 -4.51 -2.98 -10.27
CA LEU A 12 -4.24 -3.93 -11.35
C LEU A 12 -3.80 -3.23 -12.63
N LYS A 13 -3.00 -3.94 -13.44
CA LYS A 13 -2.61 -3.52 -14.79
C LYS A 13 -3.84 -3.37 -15.70
N GLY A 14 -4.00 -2.18 -16.29
CA GLY A 14 -5.04 -1.90 -17.30
C GLY A 14 -6.45 -1.60 -16.77
N GLU A 15 -6.79 -1.96 -15.53
CA GLU A 15 -8.08 -1.63 -14.91
C GLU A 15 -7.91 -1.29 -13.42
N ARG A 16 -8.51 -0.18 -12.96
CA ARG A 16 -8.54 0.16 -11.53
C ARG A 16 -9.61 -0.68 -10.83
N SER A 17 -9.22 -1.72 -10.12
CA SER A 17 -10.13 -2.51 -9.28
C SER A 17 -9.82 -2.31 -7.80
N LEU A 18 -10.53 -1.37 -7.17
CA LEU A 18 -10.41 -1.12 -5.73
C LEU A 18 -11.14 -2.23 -4.95
N LEU A 19 -10.41 -3.04 -4.18
CA LEU A 19 -11.00 -3.95 -3.21
C LEU A 19 -11.22 -3.22 -1.88
N MET A 20 -12.46 -2.80 -1.66
CA MET A 20 -12.92 -2.33 -0.36
C MET A 20 -13.81 -3.40 0.25
N LEU A 21 -13.35 -4.05 1.32
CA LEU A 21 -14.22 -4.89 2.13
C LEU A 21 -14.91 -4.06 3.21
N HIS A 22 -16.21 -4.28 3.32
CA HIS A 22 -17.04 -3.71 4.37
C HIS A 22 -16.81 -4.47 5.68
N SER A 23 -16.46 -3.75 6.75
CA SER A 23 -16.78 -4.17 8.11
C SER A 23 -17.89 -3.29 8.67
N THR A 24 -19.01 -3.93 9.01
CA THR A 24 -20.18 -3.30 9.62
C THR A 24 -19.88 -2.93 11.07
N CYS A 25 -19.55 -1.67 11.33
CA CYS A 25 -19.78 -1.05 12.63
C CYS A 25 -20.25 0.41 12.44
N CYS A 26 -21.52 0.66 12.76
CA CYS A 26 -22.15 1.98 12.84
C CYS A 26 -21.45 2.81 13.93
N SER A 27 -21.18 4.11 13.73
CA SER A 27 -22.10 5.18 14.11
C SER A 27 -21.78 6.48 13.38
N ALA A 28 -22.84 7.22 13.01
CA ALA A 28 -22.76 8.42 12.18
C ALA A 28 -22.21 9.63 12.95
N ILE A 29 -21.32 10.39 12.32
CA ILE A 29 -21.03 11.78 12.69
C ILE A 29 -21.28 12.63 11.45
N SER A 30 -22.23 13.57 11.57
CA SER A 30 -22.64 14.52 10.54
C SER A 30 -21.56 15.59 10.30
N SER A 31 -21.45 16.06 9.07
CA SER A 31 -20.64 17.24 8.71
C SER A 31 -21.56 18.40 8.37
N PRO A 32 -21.28 19.63 8.84
CA PRO A 32 -22.02 20.81 8.41
C PRO A 32 -21.47 21.33 7.08
N ALA A 33 -22.38 21.78 6.22
CA ALA A 33 -22.11 22.45 4.95
C ALA A 33 -21.91 23.96 5.20
N ILE A 34 -20.93 24.61 4.55
CA ILE A 34 -20.92 26.07 4.38
C ILE A 34 -20.38 26.47 3.00
N ALA A 35 -21.00 27.53 2.50
CA ALA A 35 -21.14 28.06 1.15
C ALA A 35 -19.95 28.84 0.55
N ASN A 36 -20.08 29.07 -0.76
CA ASN A 36 -19.22 29.84 -1.65
C ASN A 36 -19.04 31.32 -1.26
N ARG A 37 -17.82 31.83 -1.43
CA ARG A 37 -17.54 33.20 -1.90
C ARG A 37 -16.14 33.31 -2.51
N THR A 38 -16.07 34.06 -3.62
CA THR A 38 -14.94 34.23 -4.55
C THR A 38 -13.98 35.36 -4.15
N SER A 39 -12.66 35.16 -4.24
CA SER A 39 -11.66 36.19 -4.63
C SER A 39 -10.25 35.58 -4.82
N SER A 40 -9.41 36.21 -5.65
CA SER A 40 -8.17 35.69 -6.24
C SER A 40 -6.99 35.41 -5.26
N CYS A 41 -7.19 35.54 -3.95
CA CYS A 41 -6.31 35.05 -2.86
C CYS A 41 -6.55 33.55 -2.54
N ALA A 42 -7.51 32.93 -3.23
CA ALA A 42 -8.03 31.59 -2.93
C ALA A 42 -7.01 30.44 -3.02
N LYS A 43 -5.95 30.51 -3.83
CA LYS A 43 -5.05 29.35 -4.02
C LYS A 43 -4.25 28.99 -2.76
N THR A 44 -3.71 29.98 -2.05
CA THR A 44 -2.93 29.78 -0.82
C THR A 44 -3.85 29.46 0.37
N SER A 45 -5.01 30.13 0.47
CA SER A 45 -6.03 29.88 1.50
C SER A 45 -6.73 28.52 1.38
N MET A 46 -6.96 28.04 0.14
CA MET A 46 -7.56 26.73 -0.11
C MET A 46 -6.54 25.61 0.16
N ALA A 47 -5.27 25.80 -0.20
CA ALA A 47 -4.22 24.80 0.03
C ALA A 47 -3.96 24.54 1.53
N THR A 48 -3.95 25.59 2.35
CA THR A 48 -3.82 25.47 3.82
C THR A 48 -5.04 24.78 4.44
N THR A 49 -6.25 25.11 3.97
CA THR A 49 -7.50 24.45 4.37
C THR A 49 -7.50 22.95 4.04
N VAL A 50 -7.06 22.58 2.83
CA VAL A 50 -6.97 21.17 2.40
C VAL A 50 -5.92 20.40 3.23
N GLN A 51 -4.77 21.00 3.51
CA GLN A 51 -3.75 20.39 4.36
C GLN A 51 -4.25 20.17 5.80
N ALA A 52 -4.97 21.15 6.36
CA ALA A 52 -5.59 21.05 7.67
C ALA A 52 -6.64 19.93 7.73
N HIS A 53 -7.52 19.84 6.74
CA HIS A 53 -8.50 18.75 6.64
C HIS A 53 -7.83 17.37 6.50
N LYS A 54 -6.79 17.25 5.67
CA LYS A 54 -6.00 16.00 5.56
C LYS A 54 -5.35 15.63 6.89
N LYS A 55 -4.85 16.61 7.66
CA LYS A 55 -4.26 16.39 9.00
C LYS A 55 -5.31 15.94 10.01
N ALA A 56 -6.47 16.58 10.05
CA ALA A 56 -7.59 16.20 10.91
C ALA A 56 -8.06 14.77 10.61
N LEU A 57 -8.27 14.45 9.33
CA LEU A 57 -8.69 13.12 8.90
C LEU A 57 -7.65 12.04 9.28
N ARG A 58 -6.35 12.29 9.10
CA ARG A 58 -5.31 11.36 9.58
C ARG A 58 -5.39 11.12 11.09
N SER A 59 -5.67 12.16 11.88
CA SER A 59 -5.79 12.07 13.33
C SER A 59 -6.96 11.17 13.72
N ASP A 60 -8.13 11.40 13.12
CA ASP A 60 -9.35 10.64 13.41
C ASP A 60 -9.19 9.17 13.06
N ILE A 61 -8.64 8.87 11.88
CA ILE A 61 -8.39 7.51 11.42
C ILE A 61 -7.39 6.78 12.32
N ARG A 62 -6.30 7.44 12.74
CA ARG A 62 -5.34 6.85 13.68
C ARG A 62 -5.97 6.55 15.03
N LYS A 63 -6.85 7.41 15.54
CA LYS A 63 -7.59 7.17 16.79
C LYS A 63 -8.49 5.94 16.65
N ALA A 64 -9.23 5.84 15.56
CA ALA A 64 -10.09 4.69 15.29
C ALA A 64 -9.27 3.38 15.15
N LEU A 65 -8.15 3.40 14.43
CA LEU A 65 -7.24 2.24 14.32
C LEU A 65 -6.63 1.85 15.67
N LYS A 66 -6.44 2.83 16.57
CA LYS A 66 -5.94 2.59 17.93
C LYS A 66 -7.00 1.93 18.83
N ALA A 67 -8.28 2.20 18.58
CA ALA A 67 -9.38 1.65 19.34
C ALA A 67 -9.73 0.19 18.99
N LEU A 68 -9.25 -0.32 17.85
CA LEU A 68 -9.42 -1.74 17.50
C LEU A 68 -8.68 -2.65 18.49
N SER A 69 -9.36 -3.70 18.95
CA SER A 69 -8.71 -4.75 19.72
C SER A 69 -7.74 -5.56 18.85
N PRO A 70 -6.74 -6.23 19.46
CA PRO A 70 -5.86 -7.14 18.71
C PRO A 70 -6.63 -8.24 17.96
N GLN A 71 -7.70 -8.80 18.55
CA GLN A 71 -8.48 -9.85 17.90
C GLN A 71 -9.27 -9.31 16.71
N GLN A 72 -9.92 -8.15 16.85
CA GLN A 72 -10.62 -7.50 15.74
C GLN A 72 -9.64 -7.20 14.61
N ARG A 73 -8.46 -6.68 14.95
CA ARG A 73 -7.46 -6.37 13.96
C ARG A 73 -6.95 -7.59 13.20
N ALA A 74 -6.64 -8.67 13.91
CA ALA A 74 -6.22 -9.92 13.28
C ALA A 74 -7.32 -10.53 12.40
N HIS A 75 -8.58 -10.44 12.81
CA HIS A 75 -9.73 -10.90 12.02
C HIS A 75 -9.87 -10.12 10.70
N GLU A 76 -9.77 -8.79 10.75
CA GLU A 76 -9.83 -7.93 9.56
C GLU A 76 -8.63 -8.16 8.63
N ASP A 77 -7.41 -8.26 9.18
CA ASP A 77 -6.20 -8.54 8.42
C ASP A 77 -6.30 -9.91 7.71
N PHE A 78 -6.82 -10.94 8.39
CA PHE A 78 -7.06 -12.26 7.80
C PHE A 78 -8.08 -12.21 6.66
N ALA A 79 -9.21 -11.50 6.84
CA ALA A 79 -10.24 -11.38 5.83
C ALA A 79 -9.72 -10.68 4.55
N ILE A 80 -8.91 -9.64 4.72
CA ILE A 80 -8.27 -8.93 3.61
C ILE A 80 -7.28 -9.85 2.88
N GLN A 81 -6.37 -10.48 3.61
CA GLN A 81 -5.37 -11.38 3.00
C GLN A 81 -6.04 -12.54 2.28
N SER A 82 -7.05 -13.18 2.88
CA SER A 82 -7.82 -14.27 2.26
C SER A 82 -8.50 -13.85 0.96
N THR A 83 -9.06 -12.64 0.93
CA THR A 83 -9.72 -12.12 -0.28
C THR A 83 -8.71 -11.85 -1.40
N ILE A 84 -7.56 -11.27 -1.08
CA ILE A 84 -6.48 -11.03 -2.04
C ILE A 84 -6.00 -12.36 -2.62
N LEU A 85 -5.65 -13.33 -1.76
CA LEU A 85 -5.13 -14.64 -2.15
C LEU A 85 -6.15 -15.47 -2.95
N GLY A 86 -7.44 -15.35 -2.62
CA GLY A 86 -8.52 -16.07 -3.30
C GLY A 86 -8.83 -15.54 -4.70
N SER A 87 -8.46 -14.30 -5.00
CA SER A 87 -8.84 -13.61 -6.23
C SER A 87 -8.17 -14.15 -7.49
N SER A 88 -8.86 -14.07 -8.63
CA SER A 88 -8.31 -14.46 -9.93
C SER A 88 -7.15 -13.57 -10.37
N TRP A 89 -7.25 -12.25 -10.14
CA TRP A 89 -6.22 -11.29 -10.53
C TRP A 89 -4.90 -11.48 -9.75
N PHE A 90 -4.96 -11.87 -8.47
CA PHE A 90 -3.74 -12.19 -7.72
C PHE A 90 -3.09 -13.47 -8.24
N LYS A 91 -3.92 -14.49 -8.48
CA LYS A 91 -3.47 -15.78 -9.02
C LYS A 91 -2.83 -15.63 -10.39
N SER A 92 -3.37 -14.77 -11.27
CA SER A 92 -2.80 -14.52 -12.60
C SER A 92 -1.58 -13.60 -12.62
N SER A 93 -1.42 -12.72 -11.62
CA SER A 93 -0.30 -11.75 -11.57
C SER A 93 1.05 -12.44 -11.44
N GLN A 94 2.03 -12.11 -12.26
CA GLN A 94 3.39 -12.65 -12.15
C GLN A 94 4.33 -11.71 -11.40
N ARG A 95 4.10 -10.40 -11.49
CA ARG A 95 5.02 -9.39 -10.97
C ARG A 95 4.29 -8.40 -10.07
N LEU A 96 4.73 -8.32 -8.82
CA LEU A 96 4.00 -7.61 -7.78
C LEU A 96 4.89 -6.62 -7.05
N CYS A 97 4.33 -5.46 -6.76
CA CYS A 97 4.86 -4.51 -5.80
C CYS A 97 4.03 -4.57 -4.52
N ALA A 98 4.64 -4.76 -3.36
CA ALA A 98 3.94 -4.74 -2.09
C ALA A 98 4.77 -4.02 -1.02
N TYR A 99 4.11 -3.49 0.00
CA TYR A 99 4.79 -2.96 1.18
C TYR A 99 5.06 -4.06 2.19
N ILE A 100 6.08 -3.89 3.03
CA ILE A 100 6.23 -4.69 4.24
C ILE A 100 5.46 -4.00 5.36
N SER A 101 4.44 -4.67 5.88
CA SER A 101 3.57 -4.10 6.92
C SER A 101 4.34 -3.82 8.21
N CYS A 102 4.21 -2.60 8.73
CA CYS A 102 4.79 -2.23 10.01
C CYS A 102 3.70 -2.16 11.11
N PRO A 103 3.75 -3.01 12.15
CA PRO A 103 2.77 -2.99 13.24
C PRO A 103 2.69 -1.63 13.96
N ALA A 104 3.82 -0.94 14.13
CA ALA A 104 3.87 0.39 14.74
C ALA A 104 3.12 1.45 13.92
N LEU A 105 3.00 1.24 12.61
CA LEU A 105 2.26 2.12 11.72
C LEU A 105 0.77 1.77 11.65
N ARG A 106 0.35 0.65 12.25
CA ARG A 106 -1.01 0.08 12.18
C ARG A 106 -1.50 -0.14 10.75
N GLU A 107 -0.59 -0.49 9.85
CA GLU A 107 -0.91 -0.92 8.48
C GLU A 107 -1.44 -2.34 8.49
N VAL A 108 -2.29 -2.71 7.53
CA VAL A 108 -2.77 -4.08 7.34
C VAL A 108 -1.59 -5.04 7.25
N ASP A 109 -1.68 -6.16 7.98
CA ASP A 109 -0.69 -7.22 7.85
C ASP A 109 -0.74 -7.83 6.45
N THR A 110 0.44 -8.02 5.85
CA THR A 110 0.60 -8.61 4.51
C THR A 110 1.47 -9.86 4.53
N SER A 111 1.90 -10.30 5.72
CA SER A 111 2.89 -11.37 5.90
C SER A 111 2.51 -12.68 5.20
N THR A 112 1.23 -13.05 5.19
CA THR A 112 0.74 -14.29 4.56
C THR A 112 0.76 -14.17 3.04
N ILE A 113 0.38 -13.01 2.50
CA ILE A 113 0.47 -12.74 1.06
C ILE A 113 1.93 -12.84 0.59
N LEU A 114 2.84 -12.16 1.28
CA LEU A 114 4.25 -12.13 0.89
C LEU A 114 4.88 -13.52 0.99
N SER A 115 4.59 -14.26 2.07
CA SER A 115 5.08 -15.62 2.24
C SER A 115 4.60 -16.53 1.12
N GLN A 116 3.30 -16.49 0.78
CA GLN A 116 2.76 -17.26 -0.34
C GLN A 116 3.38 -16.89 -1.69
N LEU A 117 3.63 -15.60 -1.97
CA LEU A 117 4.30 -15.20 -3.21
C LEU A 117 5.71 -15.78 -3.32
N LEU A 118 6.42 -15.88 -2.19
CA LEU A 118 7.79 -16.37 -2.15
C LEU A 118 7.87 -17.90 -2.09
N THR A 119 6.85 -18.59 -1.55
CA THR A 119 6.80 -20.06 -1.44
C THR A 119 6.08 -20.76 -2.59
N ASN A 120 5.13 -20.10 -3.27
CA ASN A 120 4.28 -20.70 -4.29
C ASN A 120 5.05 -20.87 -5.62
N SER A 121 5.94 -21.85 -5.65
CA SER A 121 6.13 -22.74 -6.79
C SER A 121 5.15 -23.91 -6.63
N ASP A 122 3.92 -23.77 -7.12
CA ASP A 122 2.92 -24.85 -7.05
C ASP A 122 3.43 -26.10 -7.79
N SER A 123 3.66 -27.17 -7.04
CA SER A 123 4.33 -28.40 -7.48
C SER A 123 3.52 -29.29 -8.46
N GLU A 124 2.36 -28.85 -8.95
CA GLU A 124 1.46 -29.73 -9.71
C GLU A 124 1.41 -29.50 -11.23
N HIS A 125 1.94 -28.41 -11.78
CA HIS A 125 1.94 -28.19 -13.24
C HIS A 125 3.31 -27.71 -13.75
N GLN A 126 3.89 -28.48 -14.68
CA GLN A 126 5.31 -28.51 -15.08
C GLN A 126 5.93 -27.24 -15.70
N VAL A 127 5.27 -26.09 -15.74
CA VAL A 127 5.89 -24.83 -16.19
C VAL A 127 5.29 -23.67 -15.41
N GLN A 128 5.78 -23.42 -14.18
CA GLN A 128 5.36 -22.25 -13.40
C GLN A 128 6.57 -21.36 -13.11
N THR A 129 6.62 -20.20 -13.73
CA THR A 129 7.54 -19.12 -13.36
C THR A 129 7.23 -18.65 -11.94
N GLN A 130 8.26 -18.57 -11.10
CA GLN A 130 8.16 -17.97 -9.76
C GLN A 130 7.64 -16.52 -9.88
N LYS A 131 6.63 -16.16 -9.08
CA LYS A 131 6.17 -14.77 -9.03
C LYS A 131 7.28 -13.88 -8.50
N GLU A 132 7.40 -12.69 -9.06
CA GLU A 132 8.40 -11.70 -8.65
C GLU A 132 7.79 -10.71 -7.67
N LEU A 133 8.45 -10.52 -6.54
CA LEU A 133 8.04 -9.59 -5.49
C LEU A 133 9.05 -8.47 -5.33
N TYR A 134 8.58 -7.23 -5.47
CA TYR A 134 9.34 -6.01 -5.24
C TYR A 134 8.79 -5.28 -4.02
N VAL A 135 9.68 -4.83 -3.15
CA VAL A 135 9.33 -4.16 -1.88
C VAL A 135 10.10 -2.84 -1.73
N PRO A 136 9.54 -1.83 -1.04
CA PRO A 136 10.13 -0.51 -0.97
C PRO A 136 11.39 -0.49 -0.09
N ARG A 137 12.42 0.21 -0.56
CA ARG A 137 13.61 0.61 0.20
C ARG A 137 13.75 2.12 0.18
N VAL A 138 14.00 2.73 1.33
CA VAL A 138 14.29 4.17 1.44
C VAL A 138 15.79 4.39 1.24
N GLU A 139 16.16 5.16 0.23
CA GLU A 139 17.58 5.41 -0.12
C GLU A 139 18.17 6.59 0.64
N ASP A 140 17.36 7.62 0.96
CA ASP A 140 17.87 8.83 1.57
C ASP A 140 16.86 9.62 2.44
N LYS A 141 17.36 10.71 3.04
CA LYS A 141 16.59 11.64 3.87
C LYS A 141 15.55 12.44 3.09
N ASN A 142 15.66 12.50 1.76
CA ASN A 142 14.68 13.14 0.88
C ASN A 142 13.50 12.20 0.59
N SER A 143 13.46 11.02 1.24
CA SER A 143 12.44 10.01 1.03
C SER A 143 12.45 9.44 -0.39
N ASN A 144 13.62 9.43 -1.05
CA ASN A 144 13.80 8.69 -2.28
C ASN A 144 13.62 7.19 -2.01
N MET A 145 12.80 6.52 -2.82
CA MET A 145 12.50 5.11 -2.65
C MET A 145 12.72 4.35 -3.94
N ARG A 146 13.28 3.15 -3.81
CA ARG A 146 13.36 2.14 -4.87
C ARG A 146 12.48 0.95 -4.50
N MET A 147 12.00 0.23 -5.50
CA MET A 147 11.30 -1.04 -5.29
C MET A 147 12.24 -2.15 -5.73
N LEU A 148 12.81 -2.88 -4.77
CA LEU A 148 13.83 -3.87 -5.03
C LEU A 148 13.25 -5.28 -4.92
N LYS A 149 13.70 -6.15 -5.82
CA LYS A 149 13.29 -7.56 -5.85
C LYS A 149 13.79 -8.32 -4.62
N ILE A 150 12.91 -9.09 -4.00
CA ILE A 150 13.25 -10.05 -2.95
C ILE A 150 12.90 -11.47 -3.39
N THR A 151 13.63 -12.43 -2.84
CA THR A 151 13.51 -13.87 -3.11
C THR A 151 13.16 -14.65 -1.85
N THR A 152 13.43 -14.09 -0.67
CA THR A 152 13.09 -14.64 0.63
C THR A 152 12.79 -13.52 1.61
N MET A 153 12.09 -13.81 2.71
CA MET A 153 11.89 -12.87 3.81
C MET A 153 13.20 -12.50 4.52
N ASP A 154 14.22 -13.34 4.42
CA ASP A 154 15.56 -13.08 4.99
C ASP A 154 16.33 -11.98 4.24
N ASP A 155 15.82 -11.55 3.07
CA ASP A 155 16.36 -10.41 2.34
C ASP A 155 16.11 -9.05 3.03
N LEU A 156 15.22 -9.05 4.03
CA LEU A 156 14.76 -7.84 4.72
C LEU A 156 15.64 -7.51 5.93
N VAL A 157 15.99 -6.22 6.03
CA VAL A 157 16.74 -5.63 7.14
C VAL A 157 15.94 -4.49 7.75
N ALA A 158 16.06 -4.31 9.07
CA ALA A 158 15.42 -3.21 9.76
C ALA A 158 16.19 -1.89 9.51
N ASN A 159 15.49 -0.83 9.12
CA ASN A 159 16.05 0.52 9.07
C ASN A 159 16.03 1.21 10.44
N SER A 160 16.45 2.47 10.50
CA SER A 160 16.52 3.26 11.74
C SER A 160 15.17 3.47 12.44
N MET A 161 14.05 3.24 11.74
CA MET A 161 12.69 3.30 12.30
C MET A 161 12.12 1.91 12.60
N ASN A 162 12.93 0.86 12.55
CA ASN A 162 12.54 -0.53 12.72
C ASN A 162 11.48 -1.00 11.70
N ILE A 163 11.49 -0.37 10.52
CA ILE A 163 10.70 -0.81 9.35
C ILE A 163 11.60 -1.71 8.53
N LEU A 164 11.09 -2.88 8.16
CA LEU A 164 11.79 -3.82 7.32
C LEU A 164 11.78 -3.34 5.87
N GLU A 165 12.96 -3.36 5.25
CA GLU A 165 13.20 -3.02 3.86
C GLU A 165 14.28 -3.96 3.29
N PRO A 166 14.33 -4.20 1.98
CA PRO A 166 15.31 -5.12 1.42
C PRO A 166 16.72 -4.54 1.58
N SER A 167 17.71 -5.39 1.86
CA SER A 167 19.13 -4.99 1.73
C SER A 167 19.41 -4.47 0.31
N PRO A 168 20.30 -3.49 0.09
CA PRO A 168 20.67 -3.06 -1.26
C PRO A 168 21.24 -4.21 -2.11
N LEU A 169 21.90 -5.17 -1.45
CA LEU A 169 22.57 -6.30 -2.09
C LEU A 169 21.80 -7.60 -1.84
N ASP A 170 21.88 -8.52 -2.79
CA ASP A 170 21.43 -9.91 -2.63
C ASP A 170 22.42 -10.73 -1.79
N GLY A 171 22.07 -11.99 -1.51
CA GLY A 171 22.93 -12.90 -0.75
C GLY A 171 24.28 -13.23 -1.42
N SER A 172 24.45 -12.90 -2.71
CA SER A 172 25.70 -13.05 -3.45
C SER A 172 26.50 -11.74 -3.55
N GLY A 173 26.01 -10.65 -2.96
CA GLY A 173 26.66 -9.33 -3.00
C GLY A 173 26.36 -8.50 -4.26
N ASN A 174 25.43 -8.92 -5.12
CA ASN A 174 25.04 -8.16 -6.31
C ASN A 174 23.97 -7.13 -5.98
N GLN A 175 23.90 -6.06 -6.79
CA GLN A 175 22.80 -5.09 -6.71
C GLN A 175 21.46 -5.77 -7.02
N ARG A 176 20.46 -5.50 -6.20
CA ARG A 176 19.10 -6.00 -6.46
C ARG A 176 18.48 -5.31 -7.66
N GLU A 177 17.68 -6.08 -8.39
CA GLU A 177 16.88 -5.57 -9.49
C GLU A 177 15.88 -4.53 -8.99
N ASP A 178 15.88 -3.36 -9.63
CA ASP A 178 14.85 -2.34 -9.46
C ASP A 178 13.68 -2.63 -10.37
N VAL A 179 12.46 -2.45 -9.86
CA VAL A 179 11.24 -2.52 -10.67
C VAL A 179 11.29 -1.59 -11.89
N MET A 180 11.98 -0.46 -11.80
CA MET A 180 12.12 0.51 -12.88
C MET A 180 13.04 0.05 -14.01
N SER A 181 13.95 -0.87 -13.71
CA SER A 181 14.88 -1.46 -14.66
C SER A 181 14.36 -2.75 -15.29
N ALA A 182 13.22 -3.25 -14.81
CA ALA A 182 12.69 -4.51 -15.27
C ALA A 182 12.10 -4.41 -16.69
N THR A 183 12.28 -5.47 -17.47
CA THR A 183 11.83 -5.58 -18.87
C THR A 183 10.31 -5.67 -19.01
N ASN A 184 9.66 -6.32 -18.05
CA ASN A 184 8.21 -6.48 -18.04
C ASN A 184 7.58 -5.37 -17.19
N PRO A 185 6.27 -5.09 -17.36
CA PRO A 185 5.50 -4.25 -16.44
C PRO A 185 5.07 -5.02 -15.18
N VAL A 186 4.80 -4.30 -14.10
CA VAL A 186 4.22 -4.86 -12.87
C VAL A 186 2.74 -5.10 -13.09
N ASP A 187 2.23 -6.24 -12.63
CA ASP A 187 0.82 -6.63 -12.79
C ASP A 187 -0.06 -6.08 -11.67
N LEU A 188 0.49 -6.00 -10.47
CA LEU A 188 -0.26 -5.69 -9.26
C LEU A 188 0.56 -4.88 -8.25
N PHE A 189 -0.06 -3.83 -7.71
CA PHE A 189 0.47 -3.06 -6.59
C PHE A 189 -0.44 -3.21 -5.36
N LEU A 190 0.15 -3.57 -4.22
CA LEU A 190 -0.44 -3.47 -2.90
C LEU A 190 0.09 -2.20 -2.23
N LEU A 191 -0.75 -1.17 -2.14
CA LEU A 191 -0.34 0.15 -1.68
C LEU A 191 -0.77 0.37 -0.22
N PRO A 192 0.14 0.78 0.68
CA PRO A 192 -0.23 1.18 2.03
C PRO A 192 -0.87 2.59 2.02
N GLY A 193 -1.77 2.83 2.97
CA GLY A 193 -2.40 4.13 3.15
C GLY A 193 -3.01 4.28 4.54
N VAL A 194 -3.27 5.54 4.94
CA VAL A 194 -4.01 5.82 6.19
C VAL A 194 -5.49 5.55 5.96
N CYS A 195 -6.04 6.06 4.87
CA CYS A 195 -7.39 5.74 4.43
C CYS A 195 -7.51 5.94 2.91
N PHE A 196 -8.56 5.35 2.37
CA PHE A 196 -8.96 5.44 0.97
C PHE A 196 -10.45 5.75 0.94
N ASP A 197 -10.91 6.41 -0.13
CA ASP A 197 -12.34 6.54 -0.40
C ASP A 197 -12.78 5.64 -1.54
N LYS A 198 -14.09 5.66 -1.81
CA LYS A 198 -14.73 4.81 -2.83
C LYS A 198 -14.28 5.14 -4.25
N GLU A 199 -13.73 6.33 -4.45
CA GLU A 199 -13.18 6.76 -5.74
C GLU A 199 -11.70 6.36 -5.89
N GLY A 200 -11.14 5.62 -4.92
CA GLY A 200 -9.74 5.19 -4.92
C GLY A 200 -8.76 6.31 -4.59
N ARG A 201 -9.22 7.44 -4.03
CA ARG A 201 -8.31 8.50 -3.59
C ARG A 201 -7.66 8.09 -2.28
N ARG A 202 -6.32 8.09 -2.28
CA ARG A 202 -5.50 7.69 -1.13
C ARG A 202 -5.11 8.88 -0.26
N LEU A 203 -5.24 8.73 1.06
CA LEU A 203 -4.59 9.58 2.05
C LEU A 203 -3.36 8.86 2.65
N GLY A 204 -2.17 9.27 2.24
CA GLY A 204 -0.92 8.78 2.85
C GLY A 204 -0.62 9.43 4.21
N ARG A 205 0.47 9.00 4.88
CA ARG A 205 0.85 9.46 6.24
C ARG A 205 1.32 10.92 6.33
N GLY A 206 1.69 11.53 5.20
CA GLY A 206 2.14 12.93 5.12
C GLY A 206 3.65 13.14 5.21
N GLY A 207 4.45 12.07 5.34
CA GLY A 207 5.91 12.13 5.43
C GLY A 207 6.65 12.19 4.09
N GLY A 208 6.01 12.63 3.00
CA GLY A 208 6.73 12.82 1.73
C GLY A 208 7.03 11.57 0.90
N TYR A 209 6.61 10.37 1.32
CA TYR A 209 6.67 9.12 0.52
C TYR A 209 5.68 9.12 -0.67
N ALA A 210 5.71 10.19 -1.47
CA ALA A 210 4.96 10.40 -2.69
C ALA A 210 5.40 9.44 -3.82
N ILE A 211 6.57 8.80 -3.68
CA ILE A 211 7.20 8.05 -4.75
C ILE A 211 6.49 6.76 -5.09
N LEU A 212 5.78 6.09 -4.17
CA LEU A 212 4.96 4.93 -4.55
C LEU A 212 3.88 5.31 -5.58
N PHE A 213 3.36 6.54 -5.49
CA PHE A 213 2.42 7.09 -6.48
C PHE A 213 3.14 7.55 -7.76
N SER A 214 4.36 8.09 -7.68
CA SER A 214 5.17 8.44 -8.86
C SER A 214 5.63 7.20 -9.64
N LEU A 215 5.99 6.11 -8.95
CA LEU A 215 6.32 4.81 -9.53
C LEU A 215 5.10 4.22 -10.24
N LEU A 216 3.93 4.29 -9.61
CA LEU A 216 2.64 3.99 -10.23
C LEU A 216 2.48 4.79 -11.52
N PHE A 217 2.62 6.12 -11.45
CA PHE A 217 2.42 7.01 -12.59
C PHE A 217 3.39 6.70 -13.74
N CYS A 218 4.67 6.44 -13.43
CA CYS A 218 5.69 6.15 -14.45
C CYS A 218 5.51 4.78 -15.12
N GLN A 219 5.07 3.75 -14.37
CA GLN A 219 4.81 2.41 -14.94
C GLN A 219 3.48 2.36 -15.70
N PHE A 220 2.44 3.06 -15.23
CA PHE A 220 1.14 3.14 -15.92
C PHE A 220 1.17 4.03 -17.18
N GLN A 221 2.15 4.94 -17.33
CA GLN A 221 2.35 5.70 -18.57
C GLN A 221 3.16 4.96 -19.65
N LYS A 222 3.79 3.82 -19.32
CA LYS A 222 4.54 2.98 -20.27
C LYS A 222 3.68 1.89 -20.91
N LEU A 223 2.39 1.81 -20.55
CA LEU A 223 1.36 0.94 -21.14
C LEU A 223 0.45 1.77 -22.03
#